data_AF-A0A9D6YV19-F1
#
_entry.id   AF-A0A9D6YV19-F1
#
_cell.length_a   1.000
_cell.length_b   1.000
_cell.length_c   1.000
_cell.angle_alpha   90.00
_cell.angle_beta   90.00
_cell.angle_gamma   90.00
#
_symmetry.space_group_name_H-M   'P 1'
#
loop_
_entity.id
_entity.type
_entity.pdbx_description
1 polymer ?
#
loop_
_entity_poly.entity_id
_entity_poly.type
_entity_poly.pdbx_seq_one_letter_code
_entity_poly.pdbx_strand_id
1 'polypeptide(L)' 'MALINKMLVGESLVGDGNEVAHIDLIMGPRGSAAELAFANALVNNKDGFTTLL' A
#
# COMPACT_ATOMS: atom_id res chain seq x y z
N MET A 1 7.69 -0.98 23.57
CA MET A 1 6.50 -0.64 22.77
C MET A 1 6.88 -0.77 21.30
N ALA A 2 6.03 -1.34 20.44
CA ALA A 2 6.34 -1.43 19.01
C ALA A 2 6.38 -0.04 18.37
N LEU A 3 7.32 0.18 17.44
CA LEU A 3 7.51 1.47 16.77
C LEU A 3 6.30 1.86 15.92
N ILE A 4 5.76 0.90 15.16
CA ILE A 4 4.55 1.07 14.34
C ILE A 4 3.40 0.39 15.08
N ASN A 5 2.54 1.20 15.69
CA ASN A 5 1.45 0.75 16.56
C ASN A 5 0.06 1.15 16.05
N LYS A 6 -0.02 1.75 14.87
CA LYS A 6 -1.24 2.16 14.18
C LYS A 6 -1.01 2.19 12.67
N MET A 7 -2.09 2.35 11.91
CA MET A 7 -2.01 2.56 10.46
C MET A 7 -1.39 3.94 10.18
N LEU A 8 -0.49 3.97 9.20
CA LEU A 8 0.26 5.11 8.71
C LEU A 8 0.10 5.20 7.19
N VAL A 9 0.24 6.41 6.67
CA VAL A 9 0.19 6.72 5.25
C VAL A 9 1.47 7.46 4.88
N GLY A 10 2.07 7.09 3.75
CA GLY A 10 3.21 7.77 3.16
C GLY A 10 2.98 7.99 1.66
N GLU A 11 3.66 8.97 1.11
CA GLU A 11 3.63 9.31 -0.32
C GLU A 11 5.04 9.74 -0.73
N SER A 12 5.37 9.52 -2.01
CA SER A 12 6.57 10.08 -2.62
C SER A 12 6.43 10.19 -4.14
N LEU A 13 6.91 11.31 -4.69
CA LEU A 13 7.10 11.54 -6.12
C LEU A 13 8.58 11.74 -6.43
N VAL A 14 9.14 10.88 -7.28
CA VAL A 14 10.58 10.86 -7.60
C VAL A 14 10.81 10.60 -9.08
N GLY A 15 11.82 11.26 -9.64
CA GLY A 15 12.19 11.14 -11.06
C GLY A 15 11.61 12.25 -11.93
N ASP A 16 11.79 12.10 -13.24
CA ASP A 16 11.36 13.03 -14.28
C ASP A 16 11.01 12.28 -15.57
N GLY A 17 10.56 13.03 -16.60
CA GLY A 17 10.23 12.46 -17.91
C GLY A 17 9.02 11.52 -17.90
N ASN A 18 9.02 10.51 -18.77
CA ASN A 18 7.94 9.53 -18.87
C ASN A 18 8.01 8.45 -17.78
N GLU A 19 9.12 8.42 -17.05
CA GLU A 19 9.47 7.40 -16.06
C GLU A 19 9.32 7.91 -14.62
N VAL A 20 8.73 9.10 -14.43
CA VAL A 20 8.42 9.63 -13.10
C VAL A 20 7.58 8.62 -12.29
N ALA A 21 8.00 8.34 -11.07
CA ALA A 21 7.33 7.41 -10.17
C ALA A 21 6.55 8.17 -9.10
N HIS A 22 5.28 7.82 -8.93
CA HIS A 22 4.43 8.30 -7.86
C HIS A 22 3.93 7.10 -7.06
N ILE A 23 4.25 7.09 -5.76
CA ILE A 23 3.94 5.98 -4.85
C ILE A 23 2.99 6.47 -3.75
N ASP A 24 1.85 5.81 -3.66
CA ASP A 24 0.97 5.85 -2.48
C ASP A 24 1.22 4.61 -1.62
N LEU A 25 1.50 4.80 -0.32
CA LEU A 25 1.88 3.72 0.59
C LEU A 25 1.02 3.72 1.87
N ILE A 26 0.55 2.52 2.24
CA ILE A 26 -0.08 2.24 3.53
C ILE A 26 0.77 1.24 4.30
N MET A 27 0.97 1.49 5.60
CA MET A 27 1.67 0.59 6.51
C MET A 27 0.91 0.50 7.83
N GLY A 28 0.83 -0.69 8.45
CA GLY A 28 0.19 -0.82 9.75
C GLY A 28 0.41 -2.19 10.40
N PRO A 29 0.19 -2.32 11.71
CA PRO A 29 0.35 -3.58 12.42
C PRO A 29 -0.82 -4.54 12.16
N ARG A 30 -0.66 -5.79 12.57
CA ARG A 30 -1.75 -6.77 12.67
C ARG A 30 -2.92 -6.22 13.50
N GLY A 31 -4.15 -6.51 13.11
CA GLY A 31 -5.39 -6.01 13.70
C GLY A 31 -5.79 -4.60 13.26
N SER A 32 -4.99 -3.94 12.40
CA SER A 32 -5.30 -2.62 11.85
C SER A 32 -6.04 -2.71 10.52
N ALA A 33 -6.57 -1.58 10.05
CA ALA A 33 -7.18 -1.47 8.72
C ALA A 33 -6.23 -1.87 7.58
N ALA A 34 -4.91 -1.76 7.76
CA ALA A 34 -3.93 -2.15 6.75
C ALA A 34 -3.94 -3.67 6.51
N GLU A 35 -4.12 -4.49 7.55
CA GLU A 35 -4.22 -5.95 7.41
C GLU A 35 -5.46 -6.34 6.60
N LEU A 36 -6.62 -5.74 6.93
CA LEU A 36 -7.86 -6.01 6.21
C LEU A 36 -7.79 -5.56 4.74
N ALA A 37 -7.23 -4.38 4.48
CA ALA A 37 -7.06 -3.86 3.13
C ALA A 37 -6.14 -4.77 2.29
N PHE A 38 -5.03 -5.23 2.86
CA PHE A 38 -4.10 -6.16 2.21
C PHE A 38 -4.79 -7.47 1.81
N ALA A 39 -5.49 -8.12 2.74
CA ALA A 39 -6.18 -9.38 2.47
C ALA A 39 -7.27 -9.22 1.41
N ASN A 40 -8.04 -8.13 1.45
CA ASN A 40 -9.09 -7.85 0.47
C ASN A 40 -8.51 -7.54 -0.92
N ALA A 41 -7.43 -6.76 -1.01
CA ALA A 41 -6.83 -6.40 -2.30
C ALA A 41 -6.26 -7.62 -3.03
N LEU A 42 -5.56 -8.50 -2.30
CA LEU A 42 -4.91 -9.68 -2.88
C LEU A 42 -5.89 -10.65 -3.55
N VAL A 43 -7.11 -10.76 -3.04
CA VAL A 43 -8.13 -11.68 -3.57
C VAL A 43 -9.09 -11.03 -4.58
N ASN A 44 -9.02 -9.71 -4.79
CA ASN A 44 -10.02 -8.94 -5.52
C ASN A 44 -9.49 -8.34 -6.84
N ASN A 45 -8.88 -9.16 -7.68
CA ASN A 45 -8.40 -8.73 -9.00
C ASN A 45 -9.55 -8.33 -9.95
N LYS A 46 -9.22 -7.48 -10.92
CA LYS A 46 -10.12 -6.98 -11.99
C LYS A 46 -9.38 -6.97 -13.32
N ASP A 47 -10.14 -6.90 -14.43
CA ASP A 47 -9.53 -6.76 -15.75
C ASP A 47 -8.65 -5.50 -15.81
N GLY A 48 -7.40 -5.65 -16.25
CA GLY A 48 -6.38 -4.59 -16.25
C GLY A 48 -5.75 -4.24 -14.90
N PHE A 49 -6.20 -4.82 -13.77
CA PHE A 49 -5.70 -4.49 -12.42
C PHE A 49 -5.53 -5.74 -11.53
N THR A 50 -4.27 -6.12 -11.30
CA THR A 50 -3.90 -7.27 -10.47
C THR A 50 -3.05 -6.81 -9.29
N THR A 51 -3.35 -7.30 -8.09
CA THR A 51 -2.53 -7.10 -6.88
C THR A 51 -1.66 -8.34 -6.65
N LEU A 52 -0.39 -8.16 -6.30
CA LEU A 52 0.60 -9.22 -6.09
C LEU A 52 1.36 -9.04 -4.77
N LEU A 53 2.08 -10.10 -4.35
CA LEU A 53 2.99 -10.12 -3.20
C LEU A 53 4.37 -9.58 -3.55
#